data_AF-A0A7Y2TU80-F1
#
_entry.id   AF-A0A7Y2TU80-F1
#
_cell.length_a   1.000
_cell.length_b   1.000
_cell.length_c   1.000
_cell.angle_alpha   90.00
_cell.angle_beta   90.00
_cell.angle_gamma   90.00
#
_symmetry.space_group_name_H-M   'P 1'
#
loop_
_entity.id
_entity.type
_entity.pdbx_description
1 polymer ?
#
loop_
_entity_poly.entity_id
_entity_poly.type
_entity_poly.pdbx_seq_one_letter_code
_entity_poly.pdbx_strand_id
1 'polypeptide(L)'
;VAFELENDPDTAHDIVFVLRQQNPSEAVQEKQRRVSEILHLDPDLQRYAVIYAPFQINGATISLQTRSVLQMLFAMSGFVEVPDAMAGQAVPGYRLAPGMERPFTVQSGPDRPARNFAAVEYQDHWYWIDNTDLPSKRVFTLMLFLTTLTNDRSKDIGPVLTIPTG
;
A
#
# COMPACT_ATOMS: atom_id res chain seq x y z
N VAL A 1 7.35 -12.86 18.17
CA VAL A 1 7.68 -12.30 16.83
C VAL A 1 8.29 -10.93 17.06
N ALA A 2 9.45 -10.67 16.49
CA ALA A 2 10.13 -9.38 16.59
C ALA A 2 10.73 -8.99 15.24
N PHE A 3 10.92 -7.69 15.04
CA PHE A 3 11.72 -7.13 13.94
C PHE A 3 12.97 -6.51 14.54
N GLU A 4 14.13 -6.89 14.03
CA GLU A 4 15.43 -6.36 14.45
C GLU A 4 16.06 -5.65 13.24
N LEU A 5 16.70 -4.51 13.47
CA LEU A 5 17.47 -3.84 12.42
C LEU A 5 18.92 -4.28 12.56
N GLU A 6 19.46 -4.97 11.56
CA GLU A 6 20.86 -5.36 11.54
C GLU A 6 21.61 -4.48 10.52
N ASN A 7 22.68 -3.84 10.97
CA ASN A 7 23.51 -2.98 10.12
C ASN A 7 24.55 -3.82 9.39
N ASP A 8 24.22 -4.29 8.19
CA ASP A 8 25.21 -4.82 7.26
C ASP A 8 25.88 -3.65 6.50
N PRO A 9 27.21 -3.52 6.53
CA PRO A 9 27.95 -2.47 5.84
C PRO A 9 27.87 -2.53 4.31
N ASP A 10 27.50 -3.67 3.70
CA ASP A 10 27.43 -3.83 2.24
C ASP A 10 26.02 -3.61 1.65
N THR A 11 24.94 -3.93 2.39
CA THR A 11 23.55 -3.88 1.89
C THR A 11 22.73 -2.68 2.38
N ALA A 12 23.23 -1.90 3.35
CA ALA A 12 22.51 -0.78 3.98
C ALA A 12 21.17 -1.21 4.63
N HIS A 13 21.26 -1.61 5.89
CA HIS A 13 20.14 -1.97 6.80
C HIS A 13 19.30 -3.17 6.34
N ASP A 14 19.63 -4.36 6.84
CA ASP A 14 18.76 -5.53 6.70
C ASP A 14 17.78 -5.60 7.89
N ILE A 15 16.49 -5.55 7.58
CA ILE A 15 15.45 -5.82 8.59
C ILE A 15 15.39 -7.34 8.76
N VAL A 16 15.62 -7.82 9.98
CA VAL A 16 15.55 -9.24 10.30
C VAL A 16 14.23 -9.55 10.99
N PHE A 17 13.47 -10.48 10.41
CA PHE A 17 12.28 -11.04 11.03
C PHE A 17 12.65 -12.22 11.92
N VAL A 18 12.25 -12.16 13.19
CA VAL A 18 12.63 -13.15 14.20
C VAL A 18 11.41 -13.90 14.73
N LEU A 19 11.38 -15.21 14.48
CA LEU A 19 10.40 -16.16 15.01
C LEU A 19 10.98 -16.92 16.22
N ARG A 20 11.53 -16.20 17.19
CA ARG A 20 12.10 -16.81 18.39
C ARG A 20 11.07 -16.84 19.53
N GLN A 21 10.82 -18.03 20.07
CA GLN A 21 10.08 -18.21 21.31
C GLN A 21 10.82 -19.25 22.17
N GLN A 22 11.04 -18.94 23.45
CA GLN A 22 11.67 -19.89 24.37
C GLN A 22 10.63 -20.93 24.79
N ASN A 23 10.97 -22.21 24.62
CA ASN A 23 10.12 -23.36 24.98
C ASN A 23 8.70 -23.32 24.35
N PRO A 24 8.57 -23.25 23.01
CA PRO A 24 7.26 -23.18 22.36
C PRO A 24 6.48 -24.48 22.57
N SER A 25 5.18 -24.37 22.82
CA SER A 25 4.29 -25.54 22.83
C SER A 25 4.20 -26.16 21.44
N GLU A 26 3.82 -27.45 21.36
CA GLU A 26 3.65 -28.16 20.07
C GLU A 26 2.70 -27.42 19.11
N ALA A 27 1.62 -26.82 19.64
CA ALA A 27 0.68 -26.03 18.85
C ALA A 27 1.31 -24.76 18.22
N VAL A 28 2.32 -24.18 18.85
CA VAL A 28 3.05 -23.03 18.32
C VAL A 28 4.05 -23.48 17.26
N GLN A 29 4.75 -24.59 17.49
CA GLN A 29 5.69 -25.16 16.52
C GLN A 29 4.97 -25.54 15.21
N GLU A 30 3.78 -26.12 15.30
CA GLU A 30 3.00 -26.47 14.11
C GLU A 30 2.55 -25.22 13.33
N LYS A 31 2.18 -24.14 14.02
CA LYS A 31 1.86 -22.86 13.36
C LYS A 31 3.08 -22.24 12.69
N GLN A 32 4.25 -22.31 13.33
CA GLN A 32 5.50 -21.83 12.74
C GLN A 32 5.83 -22.61 11.45
N ARG A 33 5.79 -23.95 11.52
CA ARG A 33 5.96 -24.83 10.37
C ARG A 33 5.00 -24.48 9.24
N ARG A 34 3.73 -24.24 9.58
CA ARG A 34 2.70 -23.86 8.61
C ARG A 34 2.97 -22.50 7.95
N VAL A 35 3.43 -21.51 8.71
CA VAL A 35 3.80 -20.20 8.17
C VAL A 35 5.01 -20.33 7.24
N SER A 36 6.03 -21.10 7.65
CA SER A 36 7.19 -21.36 6.82
C SER A 36 6.82 -22.08 5.52
N GLU A 37 5.90 -23.05 5.55
CA GLU A 37 5.37 -23.69 4.33
C GLU A 37 4.68 -22.69 3.38
N ILE A 38 3.79 -21.84 3.92
CA ILE A 38 3.01 -20.87 3.12
C ILE A 38 3.92 -19.83 2.48
N LEU A 39 4.95 -19.41 3.21
CA LEU A 39 5.89 -18.38 2.76
C LEU A 39 7.11 -18.95 2.04
N HIS A 40 7.20 -20.27 1.88
CA HIS A 40 8.35 -20.99 1.31
C HIS A 40 9.68 -20.71 2.03
N LEU A 41 9.62 -20.60 3.36
CA LEU A 41 10.76 -20.38 4.24
C LEU A 41 11.34 -21.71 4.73
N ASP A 42 12.64 -21.70 5.04
CA ASP A 42 13.32 -22.80 5.71
C ASP A 42 12.82 -22.90 7.17
N PRO A 43 12.18 -24.01 7.57
CA PRO A 43 11.61 -24.17 8.91
C PRO A 43 12.66 -24.31 10.01
N ASP A 44 13.92 -24.62 9.66
CA ASP A 44 15.00 -24.78 10.64
C ASP A 44 15.63 -23.42 11.02
N LEU A 45 15.31 -22.35 10.29
CA LEU A 45 15.74 -20.99 10.59
C LEU A 45 14.80 -20.30 11.57
N GLN A 46 15.37 -19.42 12.40
CA GLN A 46 14.61 -18.57 13.33
C GLN A 46 14.73 -17.08 12.99
N ARG A 47 15.61 -16.74 12.05
CA ARG A 47 15.89 -15.39 11.57
C ARG A 47 15.81 -15.40 10.05
N TYR A 48 15.06 -14.46 9.49
CA TYR A 48 14.90 -14.31 8.04
C TYR A 48 15.19 -12.87 7.65
N ALA A 49 16.01 -12.66 6.63
CA ALA A 49 16.27 -11.32 6.11
C ALA A 49 15.05 -10.84 5.33
N VAL A 50 14.61 -9.61 5.59
CA VAL A 50 13.50 -8.98 4.89
C VAL A 50 14.07 -8.07 3.82
N ILE A 51 13.81 -8.41 2.57
CA ILE A 51 14.40 -7.75 1.40
C ILE A 51 13.32 -7.17 0.51
N TYR A 52 13.67 -6.13 -0.26
CA TYR A 52 12.78 -5.57 -1.26
C TYR A 52 12.93 -6.32 -2.59
N ALA A 53 11.99 -7.21 -2.90
CA ALA A 53 12.01 -8.00 -4.13
C ALA A 53 10.59 -8.38 -4.58
N PRO A 54 10.30 -8.43 -5.90
CA PRO A 54 8.98 -8.78 -6.42
C PRO A 54 8.70 -10.29 -6.43
N PHE A 55 9.69 -11.13 -6.13
CA PHE A 55 9.58 -12.58 -6.07
C PHE A 55 10.39 -13.14 -4.89
N GLN A 56 10.02 -14.33 -4.41
CA GLN A 56 10.79 -15.05 -3.41
C GLN A 56 12.16 -15.44 -3.98
N ILE A 57 13.22 -15.17 -3.22
CA ILE A 57 14.59 -15.49 -3.65
C ILE A 57 15.03 -16.85 -3.11
N ASN A 58 14.84 -17.09 -1.80
CA ASN A 58 15.25 -18.32 -1.14
C ASN A 58 14.50 -18.50 0.21
N GLY A 59 14.67 -19.66 0.85
CA GLY A 59 14.02 -19.95 2.13
C GLY A 59 14.54 -19.18 3.35
N ALA A 60 15.62 -18.40 3.21
CA ALA A 60 16.18 -17.57 4.28
C ALA A 60 15.72 -16.10 4.21
N THR A 61 14.92 -15.75 3.20
CA THR A 61 14.50 -14.37 2.92
C THR A 61 12.99 -14.24 2.85
N ILE A 62 12.49 -13.11 3.34
CA ILE A 62 11.11 -12.67 3.14
C ILE A 62 11.15 -11.52 2.15
N SER A 63 10.74 -11.79 0.91
CA SER A 63 10.61 -10.76 -0.12
C SER A 63 9.35 -9.91 0.11
N LEU A 64 9.55 -8.60 0.29
CA LEU A 64 8.48 -7.62 0.34
C LEU A 64 8.49 -6.74 -0.90
N GLN A 65 7.31 -6.48 -1.44
CA GLN A 65 7.11 -5.47 -2.47
C GLN A 65 6.01 -4.52 -2.01
N THR A 66 6.37 -3.26 -1.76
CA THR A 66 5.38 -2.20 -1.53
C THR A 66 4.77 -1.79 -2.86
N ARG A 67 3.45 -1.58 -2.89
CA ARG A 67 2.80 -0.99 -4.07
C ARG A 67 3.23 0.47 -4.23
N SER A 68 3.38 0.91 -5.49
CA SER A 68 3.56 2.34 -5.76
C SER A 68 2.26 3.11 -5.48
N VAL A 69 2.37 4.43 -5.24
CA VAL A 69 1.18 5.31 -5.10
C VAL A 69 0.26 5.17 -6.30
N LEU A 70 0.81 5.10 -7.51
CA LEU A 70 0.03 4.88 -8.73
C LEU A 70 -0.75 3.55 -8.70
N GLN A 71 -0.13 2.45 -8.26
CA GLN A 71 -0.81 1.17 -8.11
C GLN A 71 -1.89 1.19 -7.02
N MET A 72 -1.70 1.98 -5.96
CA MET A 72 -2.72 2.19 -4.94
C MET A 72 -3.91 2.98 -5.51
N LEU A 73 -3.66 4.04 -6.29
CA LEU A 73 -4.71 4.79 -6.99
C LEU A 73 -5.49 3.91 -7.97
N PHE A 74 -4.81 3.03 -8.72
CA PHE A 74 -5.50 2.05 -9.58
C PHE A 74 -6.34 1.05 -8.79
N ALA A 75 -5.87 0.59 -7.63
CA ALA A 75 -6.69 -0.25 -6.76
C ALA A 75 -7.89 0.54 -6.21
N MET A 76 -7.73 1.83 -5.95
CA MET A 76 -8.80 2.66 -5.41
C MET A 76 -9.86 3.05 -6.44
N SER A 77 -9.53 3.08 -7.74
CA SER A 77 -10.49 3.43 -8.79
C SER A 77 -11.69 2.48 -8.84
N GLY A 78 -11.50 1.20 -8.47
CA GLY A 78 -12.58 0.23 -8.35
C GLY A 78 -13.61 0.54 -7.27
N PHE A 79 -13.37 1.52 -6.38
CA PHE A 79 -14.33 1.97 -5.37
C PHE A 79 -15.04 3.27 -5.74
N VAL A 80 -14.82 3.77 -6.95
CA VAL A 80 -15.55 4.92 -7.49
C VAL A 80 -16.82 4.43 -8.16
N GLU A 81 -17.95 5.04 -7.79
CA GLU A 81 -19.24 4.79 -8.41
C GLU A 81 -19.23 5.32 -9.84
N VAL A 82 -19.55 4.44 -10.80
CA VAL A 82 -19.67 4.81 -12.22
C VAL A 82 -21.11 5.24 -12.47
N PRO A 83 -21.36 6.49 -12.90
CA PRO A 83 -22.70 6.93 -13.25
C PRO A 83 -23.29 6.08 -14.39
N ASP A 84 -24.60 5.84 -14.37
CA ASP A 84 -25.29 5.09 -15.44
C ASP A 84 -25.08 5.74 -16.82
N ALA A 85 -24.98 7.08 -16.88
CA ALA A 85 -24.68 7.82 -18.10
C ALA A 85 -23.33 7.47 -18.73
N MET A 86 -22.40 6.90 -17.94
CA MET A 86 -21.08 6.46 -18.38
C MET A 86 -20.97 4.93 -18.49
N ALA A 87 -22.11 4.22 -18.44
CA ALA A 87 -22.14 2.78 -18.62
C ALA A 87 -21.54 2.38 -19.99
N GLY A 88 -20.62 1.42 -19.99
CA GLY A 88 -19.90 0.97 -21.19
C GLY A 88 -18.69 1.83 -21.58
N GLN A 89 -18.50 3.01 -20.98
CA GLN A 89 -17.30 3.84 -21.15
C GLN A 89 -16.25 3.61 -20.05
N ALA A 90 -16.70 3.15 -18.88
CA ALA A 90 -15.84 2.79 -17.76
C ALA A 90 -16.07 1.32 -17.34
N VAL A 91 -15.02 0.71 -16.77
CA VAL A 91 -15.11 -0.61 -16.15
C VAL A 91 -15.91 -0.47 -14.85
N PRO A 92 -16.92 -1.31 -14.59
CA PRO A 92 -17.66 -1.28 -13.33
C PRO A 92 -16.72 -1.45 -12.12
N GLY A 93 -17.02 -0.74 -11.03
CA GLY A 93 -16.30 -0.87 -9.78
C GLY A 93 -16.37 -2.28 -9.17
N TYR A 94 -15.63 -2.49 -8.07
CA TYR A 94 -15.57 -3.76 -7.38
C TYR A 94 -16.93 -4.18 -6.82
N ARG A 95 -17.27 -5.44 -7.13
CA ARG A 95 -18.31 -6.20 -6.43
C ARG A 95 -17.66 -6.91 -5.25
N LEU A 96 -17.96 -6.45 -4.05
CA LEU A 96 -17.49 -7.08 -2.83
C LEU A 96 -18.32 -8.33 -2.52
N ALA A 97 -17.67 -9.31 -1.90
CA ALA A 97 -18.35 -10.49 -1.38
C ALA A 97 -19.32 -10.09 -0.24
N PRO A 98 -20.41 -10.84 0.00
CA PRO A 98 -21.30 -10.60 1.12
C PRO A 98 -20.54 -10.58 2.45
N GLY A 99 -20.82 -9.58 3.28
CA GLY A 99 -20.17 -9.40 4.59
C GLY A 99 -18.82 -8.66 4.55
N MET A 100 -18.33 -8.26 3.38
CA MET A 100 -17.15 -7.39 3.27
C MET A 100 -17.55 -5.92 3.31
N GLU A 101 -16.92 -5.14 4.19
CA GLU A 101 -17.08 -3.69 4.22
C GLU A 101 -16.27 -3.02 3.11
N ARG A 102 -16.83 -1.96 2.51
CA ARG A 102 -16.09 -1.10 1.56
C ARG A 102 -15.08 -0.26 2.36
N PRO A 103 -13.77 -0.37 2.09
CA PRO A 103 -12.76 0.42 2.81
C PRO A 103 -12.73 1.89 2.34
N PHE A 104 -13.23 2.15 1.13
CA PHE A 104 -13.28 3.45 0.48
C PHE A 104 -14.52 3.48 -0.42
N THR A 105 -15.17 4.63 -0.56
CA THR A 105 -16.31 4.84 -1.44
C THR A 105 -16.28 6.27 -1.96
N VAL A 106 -16.39 6.43 -3.27
CA VAL A 106 -16.64 7.71 -3.92
C VAL A 106 -17.97 7.57 -4.64
N GLN A 107 -18.93 8.39 -4.24
CA GLN A 107 -20.26 8.45 -4.83
C GLN A 107 -20.22 9.32 -6.09
N SER A 108 -21.21 9.16 -6.97
CA SER A 108 -21.35 9.99 -8.16
C SER A 108 -22.78 10.40 -8.47
N GLY A 109 -22.94 11.49 -9.21
CA GLY A 109 -24.25 12.07 -9.51
C GLY A 109 -24.18 13.34 -10.37
N PRO A 110 -25.32 13.83 -10.88
CA PRO A 110 -25.36 14.98 -11.77
C PRO A 110 -25.08 16.31 -11.06
N ASP A 111 -25.36 16.40 -9.76
CA ASP A 111 -25.26 17.63 -8.98
C ASP A 111 -24.28 17.48 -7.81
N ARG A 112 -23.64 18.59 -7.44
CA ARG A 112 -22.78 18.63 -6.25
C ARG A 112 -23.61 18.44 -4.98
N PRO A 113 -23.26 17.50 -4.09
CA PRO A 113 -23.97 17.32 -2.82
C PRO A 113 -23.75 18.51 -1.88
N ALA A 114 -24.78 18.86 -1.11
CA ALA A 114 -24.71 19.97 -0.15
C ALA A 114 -23.71 19.73 1.00
N ARG A 115 -23.50 18.46 1.40
CA ARG A 115 -22.60 18.08 2.49
C ARG A 115 -21.64 16.97 2.03
N ASN A 116 -20.48 17.37 1.55
CA ASN A 116 -19.38 16.47 1.19
C ASN A 116 -18.13 16.80 2.00
N PHE A 117 -17.24 15.81 2.13
CA PHE A 117 -15.90 16.04 2.66
C PHE A 117 -14.95 16.58 1.58
N ALA A 118 -14.98 15.92 0.43
CA ALA A 118 -14.25 16.29 -0.78
C ALA A 118 -15.16 16.01 -1.96
N ALA A 119 -15.15 16.88 -2.96
CA ALA A 119 -15.91 16.73 -4.19
C ALA A 119 -15.14 17.32 -5.36
N VAL A 120 -15.30 16.71 -6.53
CA VAL A 120 -14.72 17.15 -7.79
C VAL A 120 -15.74 16.96 -8.90
N GLU A 121 -15.72 17.87 -9.88
CA GLU A 121 -16.49 17.76 -11.11
C GLU A 121 -15.61 17.19 -12.22
N TYR A 122 -16.13 16.21 -12.94
CA TYR A 122 -15.45 15.57 -14.06
C TYR A 122 -16.48 15.09 -15.10
N GLN A 123 -16.33 15.53 -16.35
CA GLN A 123 -17.23 15.18 -17.46
C GLN A 123 -18.72 15.36 -17.11
N ASP A 124 -19.07 16.58 -16.66
CA ASP A 124 -20.44 16.99 -16.30
C ASP A 124 -21.10 16.13 -15.20
N HIS A 125 -20.28 15.42 -14.40
CA HIS A 125 -20.73 14.67 -13.22
C HIS A 125 -19.90 15.05 -12.00
N TRP A 126 -20.54 15.00 -10.85
CA TRP A 126 -19.91 15.19 -9.56
C TRP A 126 -19.52 13.85 -8.96
N TYR A 127 -18.33 13.82 -8.37
CA TYR A 127 -17.80 12.71 -7.61
C TYR A 127 -17.42 13.19 -6.21
N TRP A 128 -17.81 12.48 -5.16
CA TRP A 128 -17.57 12.94 -3.80
C TRP A 128 -17.39 11.83 -2.77
N ILE A 129 -16.76 12.21 -1.66
CA ILE A 129 -16.76 11.44 -0.41
C ILE A 129 -17.79 12.09 0.52
N ASP A 130 -18.73 11.29 1.04
CA ASP A 130 -19.74 11.78 1.97
C ASP A 130 -19.11 12.32 3.26
N ASN A 131 -19.69 13.37 3.84
CA ASN A 131 -19.12 13.98 5.05
C ASN A 131 -19.25 13.08 6.31
N THR A 132 -20.10 12.06 6.28
CA THR A 132 -20.26 11.10 7.38
C THR A 132 -19.38 9.85 7.22
N ASP A 133 -18.77 9.66 6.05
CA ASP A 133 -17.94 8.50 5.72
C ASP A 133 -16.52 8.63 6.31
N LEU A 134 -16.38 8.28 7.59
CA LEU A 134 -15.09 8.27 8.29
C LEU A 134 -14.06 7.29 7.71
N PRO A 135 -14.42 6.04 7.32
CA PRO A 135 -13.49 5.15 6.64
C PRO A 135 -12.87 5.76 5.39
N SER A 136 -13.69 6.30 4.47
CA SER A 136 -13.19 6.89 3.23
C SER A 136 -12.34 8.14 3.47
N LYS A 137 -12.70 8.96 4.45
CA LYS A 137 -11.87 10.12 4.87
C LYS A 137 -10.46 9.71 5.28
N ARG A 138 -10.33 8.63 6.08
CA ARG A 138 -9.02 8.13 6.53
C ARG A 138 -8.17 7.66 5.35
N VAL A 139 -8.75 6.86 4.45
CA VAL A 139 -8.05 6.37 3.27
C VAL A 139 -7.64 7.52 2.34
N PHE A 140 -8.56 8.46 2.06
CA PHE A 140 -8.28 9.62 1.22
C PHE A 140 -7.17 10.51 1.81
N THR A 141 -7.22 10.79 3.12
CA THR A 141 -6.20 11.60 3.80
C THR A 141 -4.83 10.90 3.78
N LEU A 142 -4.79 9.58 3.98
CA LEU A 142 -3.56 8.81 3.86
C LEU A 142 -2.99 8.88 2.43
N MET A 143 -3.83 8.76 1.40
CA MET A 143 -3.37 8.90 0.02
C MET A 143 -2.82 10.29 -0.29
N LEU A 144 -3.48 11.34 0.21
CA LEU A 144 -2.97 12.69 0.09
C LEU A 144 -1.58 12.81 0.73
N PHE A 145 -1.42 12.31 1.95
CA PHE A 145 -0.15 12.31 2.65
C PHE A 145 0.94 11.54 1.90
N LEU A 146 0.65 10.33 1.42
CA LEU A 146 1.59 9.53 0.64
C LEU A 146 2.00 10.23 -0.65
N THR A 147 1.04 10.87 -1.34
CA THR A 147 1.31 11.66 -2.56
C THR A 147 2.23 12.85 -2.27
N THR A 148 1.98 13.56 -1.16
CA THR A 148 2.85 14.67 -0.72
C THR A 148 4.27 14.19 -0.44
N LEU A 149 4.43 13.07 0.29
CA LEU A 149 5.76 12.49 0.55
C LEU A 149 6.50 12.07 -0.72
N THR A 150 5.79 11.58 -1.73
CA THR A 150 6.41 11.22 -3.01
C THR A 150 6.82 12.44 -3.84
N ASN A 151 6.13 13.58 -3.68
CA ASN A 151 6.41 14.81 -4.41
C ASN A 151 7.59 15.61 -3.84
N ASP A 152 7.95 15.42 -2.56
CA ASP A 152 9.05 16.14 -1.91
C ASP A 152 10.46 15.73 -2.36
N ARG A 153 10.60 14.84 -3.35
CA ARG A 153 11.91 14.50 -3.95
C ARG A 153 12.44 15.56 -4.94
N SER A 154 11.72 16.65 -5.18
CA SER A 154 12.16 17.75 -6.06
C SER A 154 12.66 18.97 -5.28
N LYS A 155 13.77 18.80 -4.54
CA LYS A 155 14.80 19.83 -4.52
C LYS A 155 15.98 19.32 -5.34
N ASP A 156 15.79 19.29 -6.65
CA ASP A 156 16.90 19.24 -7.58
C ASP A 156 17.81 20.43 -7.27
N ILE A 157 19.00 20.13 -6.76
CA ILE A 157 20.14 21.03 -6.87
C ILE A 157 20.40 21.12 -8.37
N GLY A 158 19.87 22.16 -9.01
CA GLY A 158 20.12 22.42 -10.43
C GLY A 158 21.63 22.42 -10.72
N PRO A 159 22.04 22.04 -11.94
CA PRO A 159 23.46 21.91 -12.28
C PRO A 159 24.20 23.21 -12.00
N VAL A 160 25.17 23.16 -11.08
CA VAL A 160 26.06 24.30 -10.80
C VAL A 160 27.15 24.30 -11.85
N LEU A 161 27.04 25.21 -12.82
CA LEU A 161 28.09 25.48 -13.79
C LEU A 161 29.16 26.38 -13.16
N THR A 162 30.30 25.81 -12.75
CA THR A 162 31.48 26.61 -12.37
C THR A 162 32.37 26.82 -13.60
N ILE A 163 32.50 28.07 -14.05
CA ILE A 163 33.48 28.45 -15.09
C ILE A 163 34.82 28.75 -14.38
N PRO A 164 35.93 28.07 -14.72
CA PRO A 164 37.23 28.42 -14.18
C PRO A 164 37.70 29.76 -14.76
N THR A 165 38.01 30.72 -13.90
CA THR A 165 38.75 31.93 -14.26
C THR A 165 40.25 31.61 -14.20
N GLY A 166 40.75 30.95 -15.25
CA GLY A 166 42.18 30.83 -15.51
C GLY A 166 42.70 32.01 -16.32
#